data_AF-A0A6L8LRN8-F1
#
_entry.id   AF-A0A6L8LRN8-F1
#
_cell.length_a   1.000
_cell.length_b   1.000
_cell.length_c   1.000
_cell.angle_alpha   90.00
_cell.angle_beta   90.00
_cell.angle_gamma   90.00
#
_symmetry.space_group_name_H-M   'P 1'
#
loop_
_entity.id
_entity.type
_entity.pdbx_description
1 polymer ?
#
loop_
_entity_poly.entity_id
_entity_poly.type
_entity_poly.pdbx_seq_one_letter_code
_entity_poly.pdbx_strand_id
1 'polypeptide(L)'
;MVSSITNMPLNSSIYSEGEHNIAINNLIASATQKVPLNESQKNDLDALFTLAKSNDQDSIELLQNLSLSAGEVSSYAQHLLCKLIAKEDGASYEAACSARSGCQSLITSFSDGVITNKILEDNPKLLLVAGSKIEGDGPYREPIPLQVKLKIVSFDEKDVKPQWWHETKLEDGQFETPKPSTIKDKDYWVKEHKLPDDGACQFRAAFTLRDKDDRWLSASKDDIRDEIEKKPMSVKQAIYDSVTFLKAADLIPDRFKDFFDEEGFEDGVYDKTIKSGDFNLYSPRGIESALGEFPTLTSEEEEFLSTLADSIGENLKNVFKLPLISDGSKAYSVPTGNHYNLITPVDFFTKID
;
A
#
# COMPACT_ATOMS: atom_id res chain seq x y z
N MET A 1 24.12 26.38 29.50
CA MET A 1 23.90 26.11 28.07
C MET A 1 23.36 24.69 27.98
N VAL A 2 22.29 24.46 27.23
CA VAL A 2 21.87 23.09 26.93
C VAL A 2 22.89 22.57 25.91
N SER A 3 23.67 21.56 26.29
CA SER A 3 24.62 20.94 25.37
C SER A 3 23.85 20.22 24.27
N SER A 4 24.26 20.43 23.03
CA SER A 4 23.59 19.91 21.83
C SER A 4 24.60 19.17 20.98
N ILE A 5 24.14 18.13 20.28
CA ILE A 5 24.95 17.34 19.33
C ILE A 5 25.34 18.20 18.12
N THR A 6 24.61 19.30 17.86
CA THR A 6 24.85 20.23 16.75
C THR A 6 26.23 20.87 16.72
N ASN A 7 26.96 20.93 17.84
CA ASN A 7 28.29 21.56 17.93
C ASN A 7 29.45 20.57 17.79
N MET A 8 29.16 19.32 17.43
CA MET A 8 30.15 18.25 17.48
C MET A 8 31.05 18.20 16.22
N PRO A 9 32.36 17.96 16.35
CA PRO A 9 33.24 17.77 15.20
C PRO A 9 32.89 16.48 14.43
N LEU A 10 32.98 16.53 13.09
CA LEU A 10 32.59 15.44 12.18
C LEU A 10 33.35 14.11 12.33
N ASN A 11 34.47 14.09 13.08
CA ASN A 11 35.37 12.93 13.22
C ASN A 11 35.52 12.44 14.67
N SER A 12 34.65 12.90 15.57
CA SER A 12 34.68 12.53 16.98
C SER A 12 33.59 11.49 17.27
N SER A 13 33.81 10.58 18.23
CA SER A 13 32.77 9.67 18.72
C SER A 13 31.73 10.45 19.51
N ILE A 14 30.44 10.17 19.33
CA ILE A 14 29.36 10.88 20.07
C ILE A 14 29.42 10.64 21.58
N TYR A 15 30.17 9.62 21.99
CA TYR A 15 30.40 9.26 23.39
C TYR A 15 31.67 9.86 23.99
N SER A 16 32.49 10.58 23.20
CA SER A 16 33.81 11.06 23.66
C SER A 16 33.74 12.27 24.60
N GLU A 17 32.67 13.06 24.55
CA GLU A 17 32.50 14.23 25.42
C GLU A 17 31.26 14.12 26.30
N GLY A 18 31.44 14.29 27.62
CA GLY A 18 30.38 14.12 28.62
C GLY A 18 29.21 15.09 28.46
N GLU A 19 29.41 16.23 27.80
CA GLU A 19 28.34 17.18 27.52
C GLU A 19 27.33 16.65 26.50
N HIS A 20 27.74 15.85 25.50
CA HIS A 20 26.83 15.25 24.54
C HIS A 20 25.95 14.15 25.16
N ASN A 21 26.41 13.51 26.25
CA ASN A 21 25.63 12.50 26.97
C ASN A 21 24.29 13.05 27.51
N ILE A 22 24.20 14.35 27.81
CA ILE A 22 22.94 14.96 28.25
C ILE A 22 21.93 14.95 27.09
N ALA A 23 22.34 15.38 25.89
CA ALA A 23 21.49 15.37 24.71
C ALA A 23 21.09 13.95 24.32
N ILE A 24 22.03 13.00 24.34
CA ILE A 24 21.77 11.58 24.06
C ILE A 24 20.77 11.00 25.07
N ASN A 25 20.99 11.21 26.38
CA ASN A 25 20.08 10.74 27.42
C ASN A 25 18.69 11.37 27.28
N ASN A 26 18.61 12.65 26.90
CA ASN A 26 17.34 13.32 26.64
C ASN A 26 16.61 12.68 25.45
N LEU A 27 17.30 12.36 24.35
CA LEU A 27 16.71 11.67 23.20
C LEU A 27 16.19 10.28 23.60
N ILE A 28 17.00 9.48 24.31
CA ILE A 28 16.62 8.14 24.78
C ILE A 28 15.41 8.20 25.72
N ALA A 29 15.43 9.12 26.70
CA ALA A 29 14.32 9.31 27.62
C ALA A 29 13.04 9.73 26.88
N SER A 30 13.15 10.64 25.92
CA SER A 30 12.02 11.13 25.13
C SER A 30 11.43 10.05 24.23
N ALA A 31 12.27 9.23 23.60
CA ALA A 31 11.85 8.07 22.82
C ALA A 31 11.12 7.04 23.71
N THR A 32 11.60 6.80 24.92
CA THR A 32 10.99 5.86 25.87
C THR A 32 9.65 6.38 26.41
N GLN A 33 9.58 7.68 26.69
CA GLN A 33 8.40 8.34 27.28
C GLN A 33 7.35 8.74 26.24
N LYS A 34 7.61 8.54 24.93
CA LYS A 34 6.70 8.87 23.82
C LYS A 34 6.27 10.35 23.80
N VAL A 35 7.17 11.24 24.19
CA VAL A 35 6.92 12.70 24.19
C VAL A 35 6.87 13.20 22.73
N PRO A 36 6.02 14.19 22.40
CA PRO A 36 6.04 14.82 21.09
C PRO A 36 7.43 15.38 20.75
N LEU A 37 7.81 15.30 19.47
CA LEU A 37 9.10 15.76 18.99
C LEU A 37 9.13 17.29 19.02
N ASN A 38 10.05 17.84 19.82
CA ASN A 38 10.30 19.28 19.84
C ASN A 38 11.47 19.67 18.91
N GLU A 39 11.62 20.96 18.67
CA GLU A 39 12.63 21.51 17.76
C GLU A 39 14.07 21.18 18.20
N SER A 40 14.36 21.19 19.50
CA SER A 40 15.70 20.84 20.01
C SER A 40 16.06 19.39 19.72
N GLN A 41 15.14 18.45 20.01
CA GLN A 41 15.34 17.02 19.74
C GLN A 41 15.49 16.76 18.25
N LYS A 42 14.70 17.45 17.43
CA LYS A 42 14.81 17.37 15.98
C LYS A 42 16.19 17.82 15.49
N ASN A 43 16.69 18.96 16.00
CA ASN A 43 18.02 19.46 15.65
C ASN A 43 19.13 18.49 16.07
N ASP A 44 19.02 17.86 17.25
CA ASP A 44 19.98 16.84 17.69
C ASP A 44 19.92 15.58 16.81
N LEU A 45 18.73 15.14 16.39
CA LEU A 45 18.56 14.02 15.44
C LEU A 45 19.11 14.35 14.04
N ASP A 46 18.90 15.58 13.55
CA ASP A 46 19.44 16.06 12.27
C ASP A 46 20.99 16.16 12.31
N ALA A 47 21.55 16.51 13.47
CA ALA A 47 23.00 16.48 13.70
C ALA A 47 23.55 15.04 13.68
N LEU A 48 22.87 14.10 14.36
CA LEU A 48 23.22 12.67 14.28
C LEU A 48 23.17 12.15 12.85
N PHE A 49 22.14 12.52 12.08
CA PHE A 49 22.07 12.17 10.65
C PHE A 49 23.25 12.75 9.87
N THR A 50 23.62 14.00 10.12
CA THR A 50 24.76 14.66 9.44
C THR A 50 26.07 13.90 9.65
N LEU A 51 26.32 13.40 10.86
CA LEU A 51 27.46 12.53 11.17
C LEU A 51 27.31 11.16 10.50
N ALA A 52 26.16 10.52 10.66
CA ALA A 52 25.86 9.19 10.12
C ALA A 52 26.03 9.11 8.59
N LYS A 53 25.69 10.18 7.85
CA LYS A 53 25.88 10.26 6.39
C LYS A 53 27.32 10.03 5.93
N SER A 54 28.29 10.31 6.80
CA SER A 54 29.73 10.09 6.57
C SER A 54 30.23 8.76 7.16
N ASN A 55 29.31 7.83 7.43
CA ASN A 55 29.58 6.50 7.99
C ASN A 55 30.08 6.49 9.45
N ASP A 56 29.73 7.51 10.23
CA ASP A 56 29.93 7.49 11.68
C ASP A 56 29.08 6.39 12.33
N GLN A 57 29.74 5.35 12.84
CA GLN A 57 29.08 4.14 13.32
C GLN A 57 28.26 4.40 14.57
N ASP A 58 28.76 5.22 15.49
CA ASP A 58 28.07 5.50 16.76
C ASP A 58 26.75 6.25 16.51
N SER A 59 26.75 7.21 15.57
CA SER A 59 25.53 7.94 15.18
C SER A 59 24.52 7.03 14.50
N ILE A 60 24.97 6.11 13.64
CA ILE A 60 24.10 5.10 13.00
C ILE A 60 23.50 4.18 14.05
N GLU A 61 24.30 3.68 14.99
CA GLU A 61 23.86 2.81 16.09
C GLU A 61 22.86 3.53 16.99
N LEU A 62 23.11 4.79 17.35
CA LEU A 62 22.17 5.55 18.18
C LEU A 62 20.84 5.78 17.46
N LEU A 63 20.85 6.12 16.17
CA LEU A 63 19.62 6.22 15.37
C LEU A 63 18.86 4.89 15.34
N GLN A 64 19.56 3.77 15.21
CA GLN A 64 18.98 2.43 15.30
C GLN A 64 18.37 2.16 16.68
N ASN A 65 19.06 2.48 17.78
CA ASN A 65 18.53 2.28 19.12
C ASN A 65 17.29 3.14 19.41
N LEU A 66 17.29 4.40 19.00
CA LEU A 66 16.15 5.31 19.14
C LEU A 66 14.93 4.80 18.35
N SER A 67 15.17 4.17 17.20
CA SER A 67 14.12 3.65 16.32
C SER A 67 13.38 2.41 16.82
N LEU A 68 13.86 1.78 17.90
CA LEU A 68 13.21 0.61 18.52
C LEU A 68 12.05 0.98 19.46
N SER A 69 11.97 2.25 19.86
CA SER A 69 10.92 2.75 20.75
C SER A 69 9.67 3.13 19.95
N ALA A 70 8.64 3.67 20.62
CA ALA A 70 7.46 4.23 19.97
C ALA A 70 7.41 5.76 20.14
N GLY A 71 6.63 6.45 19.31
CA GLY A 71 6.45 7.91 19.38
C GLY A 71 7.34 8.68 18.39
N GLU A 72 7.22 10.01 18.40
CA GLU A 72 7.71 10.85 17.31
C GLU A 72 9.24 10.87 17.17
N VAL A 73 10.00 10.75 18.28
CA VAL A 73 11.47 10.62 18.23
C VAL A 73 11.88 9.34 17.51
N SER A 74 11.24 8.21 17.82
CA SER A 74 11.50 6.94 17.14
C SER A 74 11.09 7.01 15.66
N SER A 75 9.90 7.55 15.36
CA SER A 75 9.43 7.72 13.98
C SER A 75 10.37 8.60 13.16
N TYR A 76 10.90 9.67 13.74
CA TYR A 76 11.88 10.54 13.06
C TYR A 76 13.23 9.85 12.89
N ALA A 77 13.72 9.12 13.89
CA ALA A 77 14.95 8.31 13.75
C ALA A 77 14.82 7.26 12.64
N GLN A 78 13.68 6.56 12.54
CA GLN A 78 13.38 5.64 11.44
C GLN A 78 13.39 6.36 10.08
N HIS A 79 12.82 7.56 10.00
CA HIS A 79 12.84 8.35 8.78
C HIS A 79 14.29 8.69 8.36
N LEU A 80 15.15 9.08 9.31
CA LEU A 80 16.56 9.35 9.04
C LEU A 80 17.33 8.10 8.58
N LEU A 81 17.04 6.91 9.15
CA LEU A 81 17.58 5.64 8.66
C LEU A 81 17.13 5.35 7.22
N CYS A 82 15.86 5.59 6.88
CA CYS A 82 15.38 5.48 5.50
C CYS A 82 16.10 6.45 4.54
N LYS A 83 16.45 7.66 4.99
CA LYS A 83 17.25 8.60 4.19
C LYS A 83 18.67 8.10 3.96
N LEU A 84 19.30 7.45 4.95
CA LEU A 84 20.63 6.85 4.79
C LEU A 84 20.65 5.78 3.70
N ILE A 85 19.74 4.79 3.74
CA ILE A 85 19.70 3.71 2.74
C ILE A 85 19.33 4.20 1.33
N ALA A 86 18.56 5.29 1.24
CA ALA A 86 18.23 5.94 -0.02
C ALA A 86 19.35 6.86 -0.53
N LYS A 87 20.43 7.01 0.23
CA LYS A 87 21.56 7.91 -0.04
C LYS A 87 21.15 9.37 -0.25
N GLU A 88 20.11 9.83 0.43
CA GLU A 88 19.68 11.23 0.37
C GLU A 88 20.68 12.17 1.06
N ASP A 89 20.65 13.44 0.66
CA ASP A 89 21.49 14.52 1.21
C ASP A 89 22.99 14.21 1.22
N GLY A 90 23.46 13.40 0.26
CA GLY A 90 24.86 13.03 0.09
C GLY A 90 25.35 11.92 1.03
N ALA A 91 24.45 11.12 1.62
CA ALA A 91 24.85 9.91 2.36
C ALA A 91 25.73 8.97 1.52
N SER A 92 26.82 8.49 2.13
CA SER A 92 27.74 7.56 1.47
C SER A 92 27.14 6.16 1.32
N TYR A 93 27.69 5.38 0.39
CA TYR A 93 27.31 3.98 0.22
C TYR A 93 27.64 3.15 1.47
N GLU A 94 28.78 3.43 2.10
CA GLU A 94 29.22 2.78 3.34
C GLU A 94 28.25 3.05 4.48
N ALA A 95 27.77 4.29 4.63
CA ALA A 95 26.78 4.66 5.62
C ALA A 95 25.46 3.90 5.42
N ALA A 96 24.99 3.82 4.16
CA ALA A 96 23.80 3.06 3.80
C ALA A 96 23.96 1.56 4.14
N CYS A 97 25.12 0.97 3.81
CA CYS A 97 25.42 -0.42 4.11
C CYS A 97 25.49 -0.68 5.62
N SER A 98 26.09 0.23 6.39
CA SER A 98 26.16 0.14 7.86
C SER A 98 24.76 0.22 8.49
N ALA A 99 23.92 1.14 8.01
CA ALA A 99 22.53 1.26 8.48
C ALA A 99 21.72 -0.03 8.20
N ARG A 100 21.84 -0.59 6.99
CA ARG A 100 21.22 -1.88 6.62
C ARG A 100 21.74 -3.02 7.50
N SER A 101 23.06 -3.17 7.61
CA SER A 101 23.70 -4.29 8.32
C SER A 101 23.43 -4.25 9.82
N GLY A 102 23.39 -3.06 10.42
CA GLY A 102 22.99 -2.89 11.82
C GLY A 102 21.54 -3.30 12.05
N CYS A 103 20.61 -2.89 11.18
CA CYS A 103 19.20 -3.34 11.27
C CYS A 103 19.05 -4.86 11.04
N GLN A 104 19.84 -5.46 10.15
CA GLN A 104 19.88 -6.91 9.97
C GLN A 104 20.41 -7.61 11.22
N SER A 105 21.47 -7.10 11.84
CA SER A 105 22.04 -7.64 13.08
C SER A 105 21.04 -7.56 14.22
N LEU A 106 20.33 -6.44 14.32
CA LEU A 106 19.23 -6.21 15.25
C LEU A 106 18.11 -7.26 15.11
N ILE A 107 17.72 -7.61 13.88
CA ILE A 107 16.67 -8.62 13.61
C ILE A 107 17.18 -10.05 13.79
N THR A 108 18.46 -10.32 13.52
CA THR A 108 19.01 -11.67 13.53
C THR A 108 19.59 -12.06 14.88
N SER A 109 20.52 -11.26 15.40
CA SER A 109 21.33 -11.55 16.59
C SER A 109 20.65 -11.16 17.91
N PHE A 110 19.64 -10.28 17.88
CA PHE A 110 18.98 -9.76 19.09
C PHE A 110 17.47 -10.07 19.15
N SER A 111 17.02 -11.03 18.35
CA SER A 111 15.60 -11.42 18.21
C SER A 111 15.00 -12.07 19.47
N ASP A 112 15.82 -12.62 20.35
CA ASP A 112 15.38 -13.35 21.56
C ASP A 112 15.25 -12.47 22.81
N GLY A 113 15.42 -11.15 22.72
CA GLY A 113 15.32 -10.29 23.92
C GLY A 113 15.14 -8.79 23.71
N VAL A 114 15.74 -8.21 22.67
CA VAL A 114 15.69 -6.75 22.44
C VAL A 114 14.72 -6.42 21.31
N ILE A 115 14.78 -7.13 20.19
CA ILE A 115 13.84 -6.96 19.08
C ILE A 115 12.83 -8.09 19.06
N THR A 116 11.62 -7.78 19.49
CA THR A 116 10.48 -8.70 19.37
C THR A 116 9.76 -8.49 18.03
N ASN A 117 8.97 -9.48 17.60
CA ASN A 117 8.05 -9.31 16.46
C ASN A 117 7.17 -8.07 16.61
N LYS A 118 6.69 -7.83 17.84
CA LYS A 118 5.86 -6.66 18.14
C LYS A 118 6.57 -5.34 17.81
N ILE A 119 7.87 -5.21 18.12
CA ILE A 119 8.63 -4.00 17.80
C ILE A 119 8.76 -3.81 16.28
N LEU A 120 9.01 -4.89 15.54
CA LEU A 120 9.10 -4.85 14.08
C LEU A 120 7.75 -4.54 13.42
N GLU A 121 6.67 -5.01 14.04
CA GLU A 121 5.30 -4.71 13.61
C GLU A 121 4.93 -3.26 13.89
N ASP A 122 5.29 -2.73 15.06
CA ASP A 122 5.04 -1.33 15.42
C ASP A 122 5.95 -0.38 14.61
N ASN A 123 7.12 -0.85 14.15
CA ASN A 123 8.16 -0.07 13.47
C ASN A 123 8.63 -0.73 12.14
N PRO A 124 7.75 -0.88 11.14
CA PRO A 124 8.02 -1.65 9.92
C PRO A 124 9.11 -1.03 9.03
N LYS A 125 9.49 0.24 9.23
CA LYS A 125 10.63 0.84 8.51
C LYS A 125 11.96 0.17 8.85
N LEU A 126 12.07 -0.50 9.99
CA LEU A 126 13.25 -1.31 10.32
C LEU A 126 13.39 -2.53 9.39
N LEU A 127 12.26 -3.14 9.03
CA LEU A 127 12.22 -4.21 8.03
C LEU A 127 12.58 -3.67 6.64
N LEU A 128 12.11 -2.46 6.30
CA LEU A 128 12.50 -1.78 5.07
C LEU A 128 14.02 -1.58 5.02
N VAL A 129 14.60 -0.93 6.03
CA VAL A 129 16.04 -0.67 6.12
C VAL A 129 16.87 -1.95 6.05
N ALA A 130 16.47 -2.99 6.78
CA ALA A 130 17.18 -4.27 6.78
C ALA A 130 17.05 -5.05 5.45
N GLY A 131 15.92 -4.89 4.75
CA GLY A 131 15.55 -5.64 3.55
C GLY A 131 15.81 -4.95 2.21
N SER A 132 16.24 -3.68 2.22
CA SER A 132 16.42 -2.90 1.00
C SER A 132 17.71 -3.22 0.22
N LYS A 133 17.58 -3.24 -1.11
CA LYS A 133 18.70 -3.02 -2.02
C LYS A 133 19.23 -1.59 -1.82
N ILE A 134 20.53 -1.40 -1.91
CA ILE A 134 21.17 -0.09 -1.86
C ILE A 134 21.70 0.25 -3.25
N GLU A 135 21.53 1.49 -3.68
CA GLU A 135 22.13 1.95 -4.94
C GLU A 135 23.67 1.90 -4.84
N GLY A 136 24.28 1.05 -5.67
CA GLY A 136 25.70 0.71 -5.61
C GLY A 136 25.95 -0.76 -5.23
N ASP A 137 24.92 -1.48 -4.80
CA ASP A 137 24.98 -2.94 -4.62
C ASP A 137 25.41 -3.60 -5.94
N GLY A 138 26.62 -4.13 -5.98
CA GLY A 138 27.14 -4.89 -7.12
C GLY A 138 26.64 -6.35 -7.16
N PRO A 139 27.08 -7.14 -8.15
CA PRO A 139 26.69 -8.55 -8.30
C PRO A 139 27.18 -9.47 -7.17
N TYR A 140 28.14 -9.02 -6.36
CA TYR A 140 28.72 -9.76 -5.24
C TYR A 140 28.28 -9.24 -3.86
N ARG A 141 27.15 -8.53 -3.80
CA ARG A 141 26.62 -8.02 -2.53
C ARG A 141 26.34 -9.16 -1.55
N GLU A 142 26.50 -8.88 -0.26
CA GLU A 142 26.06 -9.80 0.77
C GLU A 142 24.54 -10.01 0.67
N PRO A 143 24.08 -11.27 0.69
CA PRO A 143 22.66 -11.56 0.61
C PRO A 143 21.96 -11.08 1.89
N ILE A 144 20.76 -10.51 1.74
CA ILE A 144 19.89 -10.22 2.88
C ILE A 144 19.65 -11.52 3.67
N PRO A 145 19.91 -11.55 5.00
CA PRO A 145 19.77 -12.76 5.80
C PRO A 145 18.37 -13.39 5.70
N LEU A 146 18.30 -14.72 5.69
CA LEU A 146 17.04 -15.46 5.56
C LEU A 146 16.01 -15.07 6.63
N GLN A 147 16.46 -14.89 7.87
CA GLN A 147 15.56 -14.50 8.97
C GLN A 147 14.90 -13.14 8.70
N VAL A 148 15.61 -12.16 8.13
CA VAL A 148 15.06 -10.85 7.76
C VAL A 148 13.99 -11.03 6.68
N LYS A 149 14.28 -11.81 5.63
CA LYS A 149 13.30 -12.13 4.56
C LYS A 149 12.04 -12.77 5.13
N LEU A 150 12.18 -13.73 6.04
CA LEU A 150 11.04 -14.38 6.69
C LEU A 150 10.20 -13.41 7.52
N LYS A 151 10.81 -12.44 8.23
CA LYS A 151 10.06 -11.39 8.93
C LYS A 151 9.34 -10.45 7.97
N ILE A 152 9.95 -10.10 6.85
CA ILE A 152 9.33 -9.29 5.80
C ILE A 152 8.11 -10.01 5.21
N VAL A 153 8.27 -11.27 4.79
CA VAL A 153 7.15 -12.08 4.27
C VAL A 153 6.04 -12.24 5.30
N SER A 154 6.39 -12.52 6.56
CA SER A 154 5.39 -12.63 7.64
C SER A 154 4.64 -11.32 7.91
N PHE A 155 5.29 -10.16 7.78
CA PHE A 155 4.62 -8.87 7.86
C PHE A 155 3.78 -8.60 6.59
N ASP A 156 4.28 -9.03 5.43
CA ASP A 156 3.60 -8.92 4.13
C ASP A 156 2.28 -9.71 4.06
N GLU A 157 2.10 -10.73 4.88
CA GLU A 157 0.85 -11.49 4.96
C GLU A 157 -0.24 -10.80 5.81
N LYS A 158 0.08 -9.72 6.53
CA LYS A 158 -0.88 -9.03 7.40
C LYS A 158 -1.87 -8.18 6.61
N ASP A 159 -3.08 -8.04 7.12
CA ASP A 159 -4.08 -7.14 6.51
C ASP A 159 -3.80 -5.66 6.82
N VAL A 160 -3.11 -5.35 7.92
CA VAL A 160 -2.85 -3.97 8.37
C VAL A 160 -1.37 -3.63 8.20
N LYS A 161 -1.09 -2.64 7.36
CA LYS A 161 0.27 -2.21 6.97
C LYS A 161 0.30 -0.71 6.72
N PRO A 162 1.48 -0.05 6.76
CA PRO A 162 1.57 1.33 6.29
C PRO A 162 1.39 1.41 4.77
N GLN A 163 0.77 2.49 4.28
CA GLN A 163 0.47 2.69 2.85
C GLN A 163 1.69 2.50 1.95
N TRP A 164 2.86 3.02 2.36
CA TRP A 164 4.09 2.89 1.56
C TRP A 164 4.47 1.41 1.31
N TRP A 165 4.06 0.47 2.16
CA TRP A 165 4.35 -0.95 1.99
C TRP A 165 3.68 -1.50 0.73
N HIS A 166 2.42 -1.14 0.47
CA HIS A 166 1.66 -1.60 -0.70
C HIS A 166 2.21 -1.09 -2.04
N GLU A 167 2.98 -0.01 -2.01
CA GLU A 167 3.53 0.61 -3.22
C GLU A 167 5.02 0.31 -3.41
N THR A 168 5.68 -0.23 -2.38
CA THR A 168 7.09 -0.57 -2.47
C THR A 168 7.23 -1.92 -3.15
N LYS A 169 8.05 -1.99 -4.19
CA LYS A 169 8.31 -3.23 -4.89
C LYS A 169 9.10 -4.20 -4.02
N LEU A 170 8.51 -5.36 -3.75
CA LEU A 170 9.06 -6.45 -2.95
C LEU A 170 9.28 -7.68 -3.84
N GLU A 171 10.52 -8.15 -3.92
CA GLU A 171 10.91 -9.36 -4.67
C GLU A 171 11.75 -10.27 -3.77
N ASP A 172 11.39 -11.55 -3.63
CA ASP A 172 12.10 -12.53 -2.80
C ASP A 172 12.44 -12.06 -1.38
N GLY A 173 11.47 -11.39 -0.73
CA GLY A 173 11.63 -10.83 0.62
C GLY A 173 12.61 -9.66 0.71
N GLN A 174 12.85 -8.94 -0.40
CA GLN A 174 13.76 -7.80 -0.47
C GLN A 174 13.08 -6.62 -1.16
N PHE A 175 13.22 -5.43 -0.57
CA PHE A 175 12.71 -4.21 -1.17
C PHE A 175 13.69 -3.67 -2.21
N GLU A 176 13.17 -3.09 -3.28
CA GLU A 176 14.00 -2.20 -4.10
C GLU A 176 14.50 -0.98 -3.30
N THR A 177 15.48 -0.25 -3.84
CA THR A 177 16.02 0.94 -3.18
C THR A 177 14.89 1.92 -2.92
N PRO A 178 14.60 2.27 -1.65
CA PRO A 178 13.46 3.10 -1.32
C PRO A 178 13.72 4.55 -1.74
N LYS A 179 12.63 5.26 -2.07
CA LYS A 179 12.65 6.70 -2.29
C LYS A 179 11.99 7.38 -1.08
N PRO A 180 12.67 8.21 -0.29
CA PRO A 180 12.07 8.77 0.93
C PRO A 180 10.84 9.62 0.68
N SER A 181 10.74 10.28 -0.49
CA SER A 181 9.53 10.95 -0.95
C SER A 181 8.32 10.01 -1.10
N THR A 182 8.52 8.72 -1.41
CA THR A 182 7.42 7.74 -1.49
C THR A 182 7.01 7.20 -0.13
N ILE A 183 7.80 7.45 0.93
CA ILE A 183 7.50 7.00 2.30
C ILE A 183 6.81 8.10 3.09
N LYS A 184 7.33 9.33 3.04
CA LYS A 184 6.95 10.42 3.97
C LYS A 184 5.45 10.73 3.99
N ASP A 185 4.83 10.90 2.82
CA ASP A 185 3.40 11.25 2.74
C ASP A 185 2.47 10.02 2.84
N LYS A 186 3.08 8.83 2.92
CA LYS A 186 2.44 7.50 2.92
C LYS A 186 2.70 6.72 4.19
N ASP A 187 3.18 7.40 5.22
CA ASP A 187 3.46 6.82 6.54
C ASP A 187 2.22 6.85 7.44
N TYR A 188 1.14 6.25 6.95
CA TYR A 188 -0.10 6.06 7.68
C TYR A 188 -0.58 4.63 7.49
N TRP A 189 -1.24 4.10 8.52
CA TRP A 189 -1.70 2.71 8.55
C TRP A 189 -2.99 2.56 7.75
N VAL A 190 -2.98 1.57 6.87
CA VAL A 190 -4.13 1.12 6.09
C VAL A 190 -4.44 -0.34 6.40
N LYS A 191 -5.68 -0.73 6.14
CA LYS A 191 -6.16 -2.10 6.20
C LYS A 191 -6.61 -2.52 4.81
N GLU A 192 -6.09 -3.65 4.36
CA GLU A 192 -6.56 -4.38 3.20
C GLU A 192 -7.77 -5.24 3.61
N HIS A 193 -8.84 -5.15 2.83
CA HIS A 193 -10.04 -5.95 2.97
C HIS A 193 -10.20 -6.78 1.70
N LYS A 194 -10.03 -8.09 1.86
CA LYS A 194 -10.29 -9.06 0.79
C LYS A 194 -11.79 -9.20 0.64
N LEU A 195 -12.32 -8.83 -0.53
CA LEU A 195 -13.76 -8.92 -0.79
C LEU A 195 -14.12 -10.34 -1.27
N PRO A 196 -15.38 -10.78 -1.12
CA PRO A 196 -15.82 -12.07 -1.64
C PRO A 196 -15.67 -12.16 -3.15
N ASP A 197 -15.13 -13.27 -3.65
CA ASP A 197 -14.96 -13.56 -5.07
C ASP A 197 -16.21 -14.22 -5.66
N ASP A 198 -17.31 -13.48 -5.70
CA ASP A 198 -18.64 -13.95 -6.13
C ASP A 198 -19.28 -13.07 -7.22
N GLY A 199 -18.47 -12.23 -7.88
CA GLY A 199 -18.89 -11.26 -8.89
C GLY A 199 -19.37 -9.91 -8.35
N ALA A 200 -19.76 -9.82 -7.07
CA ALA A 200 -20.28 -8.58 -6.48
C ALA A 200 -19.20 -7.70 -5.81
N CYS A 201 -17.91 -8.09 -5.88
CA CYS A 201 -16.80 -7.38 -5.23
C CYS A 201 -16.70 -5.89 -5.62
N GLN A 202 -16.88 -5.53 -6.90
CA GLN A 202 -16.83 -4.14 -7.34
C GLN A 202 -17.92 -3.28 -6.67
N PHE A 203 -19.14 -3.80 -6.54
CA PHE A 203 -20.24 -3.10 -5.87
C PHE A 203 -20.01 -2.98 -4.37
N ARG A 204 -19.49 -4.03 -3.72
CA ARG A 204 -19.09 -3.97 -2.31
C ARG A 204 -18.05 -2.87 -2.08
N ALA A 205 -17.01 -2.82 -2.92
CA ALA A 205 -16.00 -1.76 -2.84
C ALA A 205 -16.64 -0.37 -3.03
N ALA A 206 -17.49 -0.23 -4.04
CA ALA A 206 -18.16 1.03 -4.37
C ALA A 206 -19.03 1.54 -3.22
N PHE A 207 -19.91 0.70 -2.68
CA PHE A 207 -20.81 1.08 -1.61
C PHE A 207 -20.08 1.31 -0.28
N THR A 208 -19.03 0.53 0.00
CA THR A 208 -18.17 0.77 1.16
C THR A 208 -17.53 2.16 1.10
N LEU A 209 -16.98 2.54 -0.06
CA LEU A 209 -16.33 3.85 -0.24
C LEU A 209 -17.34 5.00 -0.23
N ARG A 210 -18.50 4.84 -0.88
CA ARG A 210 -19.57 5.83 -0.97
C ARG A 210 -20.19 6.13 0.40
N ASP A 211 -20.52 5.08 1.15
CA ASP A 211 -21.30 5.20 2.39
C ASP A 211 -20.40 5.29 3.63
N LYS A 212 -19.10 4.96 3.49
CA LYS A 212 -18.15 4.80 4.61
C LYS A 212 -18.70 3.85 5.67
N ASP A 213 -19.23 2.72 5.21
CA ASP A 213 -19.92 1.73 6.05
C ASP A 213 -19.35 0.33 5.80
N ASP A 214 -18.83 -0.29 6.86
CA ASP A 214 -18.15 -1.58 6.79
C ASP A 214 -19.10 -2.75 6.55
N ARG A 215 -20.41 -2.57 6.75
CA ARG A 215 -21.43 -3.59 6.43
C ARG A 215 -21.34 -4.06 4.98
N TRP A 216 -20.95 -3.17 4.06
CA TRP A 216 -20.86 -3.47 2.63
C TRP A 216 -19.72 -4.43 2.29
N LEU A 217 -18.68 -4.53 3.13
CA LEU A 217 -17.56 -5.44 2.92
C LEU A 217 -18.01 -6.92 2.87
N SER A 218 -19.08 -7.25 3.60
CA SER A 218 -19.61 -8.62 3.73
C SER A 218 -21.08 -8.75 3.33
N ALA A 219 -21.67 -7.71 2.74
CA ALA A 219 -23.07 -7.70 2.31
C ALA A 219 -23.37 -8.85 1.35
N SER A 220 -24.58 -9.41 1.45
CA SER A 220 -25.02 -10.49 0.57
C SER A 220 -25.26 -9.97 -0.85
N LYS A 221 -25.27 -10.86 -1.86
CA LYS A 221 -25.63 -10.48 -3.23
C LYS A 221 -27.05 -9.91 -3.32
N ASP A 222 -27.96 -10.36 -2.46
CA ASP A 222 -29.32 -9.83 -2.37
C ASP A 222 -29.32 -8.37 -1.86
N ASP A 223 -28.57 -8.07 -0.79
CA ASP A 223 -28.46 -6.70 -0.27
C ASP A 223 -27.83 -5.74 -1.30
N ILE A 224 -26.80 -6.22 -2.02
CA ILE A 224 -26.15 -5.46 -3.08
C ILE A 224 -27.14 -5.20 -4.23
N ARG A 225 -27.91 -6.21 -4.63
CA ARG A 225 -28.93 -6.07 -5.68
C ARG A 225 -30.00 -5.07 -5.26
N ASP A 226 -30.52 -5.19 -4.05
CA ASP A 226 -31.56 -4.29 -3.52
C ASP A 226 -31.08 -2.82 -3.49
N GLU A 227 -29.79 -2.59 -3.24
CA GLU A 227 -29.19 -1.26 -3.33
C GLU A 227 -29.07 -0.75 -4.76
N ILE A 228 -28.68 -1.60 -5.71
CA ILE A 228 -28.59 -1.25 -7.14
C ILE A 228 -29.99 -0.95 -7.70
N GLU A 229 -31.00 -1.71 -7.32
CA GLU A 229 -32.40 -1.56 -7.75
C GLU A 229 -33.02 -0.22 -7.31
N LYS A 230 -32.39 0.53 -6.40
CA LYS A 230 -32.78 1.92 -6.13
C LYS A 230 -32.49 2.86 -7.30
N LYS A 231 -31.49 2.53 -8.14
CA LYS A 231 -31.06 3.30 -9.32
C LYS A 231 -30.53 2.39 -10.44
N PRO A 232 -31.35 1.48 -11.01
CA PRO A 232 -30.89 0.49 -11.98
C PRO A 232 -30.44 1.13 -13.31
N MET A 233 -31.03 2.28 -13.67
CA MET A 233 -30.69 3.02 -14.89
C MET A 233 -29.22 3.39 -14.97
N SER A 234 -28.57 3.60 -13.82
CA SER A 234 -27.15 3.91 -13.76
C SER A 234 -26.27 2.75 -14.26
N VAL A 235 -26.63 1.51 -13.95
CA VAL A 235 -25.91 0.33 -14.44
C VAL A 235 -26.22 0.08 -15.92
N LYS A 236 -27.49 0.19 -16.29
CA LYS A 236 -27.94 0.04 -17.68
C LYS A 236 -27.25 1.04 -18.61
N GLN A 237 -27.11 2.30 -18.18
CA GLN A 237 -26.39 3.32 -18.93
C GLN A 237 -24.92 2.94 -19.13
N ALA A 238 -24.24 2.39 -18.12
CA ALA A 238 -22.85 1.94 -18.29
C ALA A 238 -22.72 0.79 -19.31
N ILE A 239 -23.67 -0.15 -19.33
CA ILE A 239 -23.73 -1.20 -20.34
C ILE A 239 -23.91 -0.58 -21.73
N TYR A 240 -24.89 0.31 -21.87
CA TYR A 240 -25.19 1.01 -23.11
C TYR A 240 -23.99 1.82 -23.65
N ASP A 241 -23.33 2.60 -22.79
CA ASP A 241 -22.19 3.43 -23.15
C ASP A 241 -20.99 2.57 -23.62
N SER A 242 -20.77 1.43 -22.96
CA SER A 242 -19.70 0.48 -23.33
C SER A 242 -19.92 -0.13 -24.71
N VAL A 243 -21.14 -0.60 -24.98
CA VAL A 243 -21.50 -1.16 -26.29
C VAL A 243 -21.46 -0.07 -27.37
N THR A 244 -21.94 1.14 -27.08
CA THR A 244 -21.90 2.26 -28.03
C THR A 244 -20.46 2.62 -28.42
N PHE A 245 -19.54 2.62 -27.45
CA PHE A 245 -18.12 2.82 -27.70
C PHE A 245 -17.55 1.74 -28.63
N LEU A 246 -17.83 0.46 -28.37
CA LEU A 246 -17.36 -0.65 -29.20
C LEU A 246 -17.97 -0.66 -30.60
N LYS A 247 -19.25 -0.28 -30.73
CA LYS A 247 -19.91 -0.07 -32.04
C LYS A 247 -19.20 1.00 -32.85
N ALA A 248 -18.91 2.15 -32.23
CA ALA A 248 -18.24 3.27 -32.90
C ALA A 248 -16.82 2.91 -33.36
N ALA A 249 -16.16 1.97 -32.67
CA ALA A 249 -14.85 1.45 -33.02
C ALA A 249 -14.88 0.27 -34.02
N ASP A 250 -16.06 -0.18 -34.45
CA ASP A 250 -16.27 -1.37 -35.30
C ASP A 250 -15.62 -2.65 -34.72
N LEU A 251 -15.73 -2.82 -33.40
CA LEU A 251 -15.11 -3.92 -32.66
C LEU A 251 -16.11 -5.02 -32.25
N ILE A 252 -17.37 -4.96 -32.72
CA ILE A 252 -18.38 -5.98 -32.40
C ILE A 252 -18.36 -7.07 -33.49
N PRO A 253 -18.01 -8.33 -33.14
CA PRO A 253 -18.06 -9.45 -34.09
C PRO A 253 -19.48 -9.66 -34.65
N ASP A 254 -19.56 -10.11 -35.90
CA ASP A 254 -20.83 -10.30 -36.61
C ASP A 254 -21.86 -11.13 -35.83
N ARG A 255 -21.42 -12.14 -35.09
CA ARG A 255 -22.29 -13.01 -34.27
C ARG A 255 -23.10 -12.24 -33.23
N PHE A 256 -22.56 -11.15 -32.70
CA PHE A 256 -23.19 -10.38 -31.62
C PHE A 256 -23.91 -9.12 -32.11
N LYS A 257 -23.73 -8.73 -33.38
CA LYS A 257 -24.29 -7.48 -33.93
C LYS A 257 -25.80 -7.42 -33.78
N ASP A 258 -26.49 -8.48 -34.20
CA ASP A 258 -27.96 -8.54 -34.13
C ASP A 258 -28.47 -8.29 -32.70
N PHE A 259 -27.88 -8.96 -31.71
CA PHE A 259 -28.24 -8.77 -30.30
C PHE A 259 -28.06 -7.32 -29.84
N PHE A 260 -26.91 -6.71 -30.18
CA PHE A 260 -26.63 -5.35 -29.72
C PHE A 260 -27.36 -4.28 -30.54
N ASP A 261 -27.87 -4.60 -31.73
CA ASP A 261 -28.70 -3.70 -32.55
C ASP A 261 -30.18 -3.70 -32.15
N GLU A 262 -30.61 -4.64 -31.29
CA GLU A 262 -31.94 -4.61 -30.68
C GLU A 262 -32.09 -3.42 -29.71
N GLU A 263 -33.24 -2.73 -29.79
CA GLU A 263 -33.59 -1.67 -28.86
C GLU A 263 -33.77 -2.25 -27.45
N GLY A 264 -33.06 -1.70 -26.46
CA GLY A 264 -33.12 -2.17 -25.07
C GLY A 264 -32.22 -3.37 -24.75
N PHE A 265 -31.18 -3.65 -25.56
CA PHE A 265 -30.22 -4.74 -25.27
C PHE A 265 -29.62 -4.66 -23.85
N GLU A 266 -29.45 -3.44 -23.32
CA GLU A 266 -28.92 -3.20 -21.98
C GLU A 266 -29.81 -3.77 -20.88
N ASP A 267 -31.13 -3.82 -21.11
CA ASP A 267 -32.08 -4.46 -20.20
C ASP A 267 -31.86 -5.97 -20.16
N GLY A 268 -31.65 -6.59 -21.32
CA GLY A 268 -31.38 -8.02 -21.43
C GLY A 268 -30.09 -8.43 -20.73
N VAL A 269 -29.02 -7.65 -20.92
CA VAL A 269 -27.75 -7.87 -20.21
C VAL A 269 -27.92 -7.62 -18.72
N TYR A 270 -28.55 -6.52 -18.31
CA TYR A 270 -28.78 -6.21 -16.90
C TYR A 270 -29.58 -7.31 -16.17
N ASP A 271 -30.67 -7.78 -16.78
CA ASP A 271 -31.57 -8.74 -16.17
C ASP A 271 -30.90 -10.10 -15.94
N LYS A 272 -30.07 -10.55 -16.91
CA LYS A 272 -29.37 -11.84 -16.83
C LYS A 272 -28.09 -11.82 -15.99
N THR A 273 -27.56 -10.64 -15.68
CA THR A 273 -26.30 -10.52 -14.95
C THR A 273 -26.49 -10.00 -13.53
N ILE A 274 -27.18 -8.87 -13.36
CA ILE A 274 -27.33 -8.21 -12.05
C ILE A 274 -28.63 -8.63 -11.38
N LYS A 275 -29.76 -8.53 -12.09
CA LYS A 275 -31.08 -8.80 -11.50
C LYS A 275 -31.27 -10.27 -11.13
N SER A 276 -30.68 -11.19 -11.89
CA SER A 276 -30.64 -12.63 -11.58
C SER A 276 -29.92 -12.93 -10.26
N GLY A 277 -29.04 -12.03 -9.78
CA GLY A 277 -28.19 -12.22 -8.61
C GLY A 277 -26.86 -12.92 -8.90
N ASP A 278 -26.49 -13.09 -10.17
CA ASP A 278 -25.24 -13.75 -10.57
C ASP A 278 -24.03 -12.83 -10.49
N PHE A 279 -24.21 -11.52 -10.74
CA PHE A 279 -23.18 -10.49 -10.71
C PHE A 279 -21.98 -10.77 -11.64
N ASN A 280 -22.23 -11.41 -12.78
CA ASN A 280 -21.22 -11.89 -13.70
C ASN A 280 -20.86 -10.88 -14.83
N LEU A 281 -21.31 -9.64 -14.71
CA LEU A 281 -21.12 -8.54 -15.68
C LEU A 281 -19.64 -8.19 -15.94
N TYR A 282 -18.74 -8.61 -15.04
CA TYR A 282 -17.30 -8.35 -15.08
C TYR A 282 -16.48 -9.53 -15.60
N SER A 283 -17.12 -10.47 -16.30
CA SER A 283 -16.43 -11.63 -16.82
C SER A 283 -16.87 -11.93 -18.26
N PRO A 284 -15.94 -12.28 -19.16
CA PRO A 284 -16.29 -12.69 -20.52
C PRO A 284 -17.37 -13.77 -20.54
N ARG A 285 -17.23 -14.77 -19.66
CA ARG A 285 -18.20 -15.87 -19.52
C ARG A 285 -19.57 -15.44 -19.01
N GLY A 286 -19.62 -14.46 -18.12
CA GLY A 286 -20.88 -13.95 -17.61
C GLY A 286 -21.64 -13.16 -18.65
N ILE A 287 -20.93 -12.33 -19.42
CA ILE A 287 -21.49 -11.63 -20.56
C ILE A 287 -21.92 -12.63 -21.64
N GLU A 288 -21.09 -13.61 -21.98
CA GLU A 288 -21.43 -14.70 -22.91
C GLU A 288 -22.75 -15.37 -22.53
N SER A 289 -22.90 -15.78 -21.27
CA SER A 289 -24.13 -16.39 -20.76
C SER A 289 -25.35 -15.46 -20.91
N ALA A 290 -25.16 -14.14 -20.77
CA ALA A 290 -26.20 -13.16 -21.01
C ALA A 290 -26.59 -13.03 -22.49
N LEU A 291 -25.62 -13.14 -23.41
CA LEU A 291 -25.83 -13.04 -24.86
C LEU A 291 -26.39 -14.34 -25.47
N GLY A 292 -26.21 -15.48 -24.79
CA GLY A 292 -26.64 -16.81 -25.20
C GLY A 292 -25.46 -17.78 -25.10
N GLU A 293 -25.64 -18.97 -24.51
CA GLU A 293 -24.52 -19.91 -24.37
C GLU A 293 -24.00 -20.37 -25.74
N PHE A 294 -22.70 -20.17 -26.01
CA PHE A 294 -22.08 -20.58 -27.26
C PHE A 294 -21.14 -21.78 -27.02
N PRO A 295 -21.23 -22.86 -27.82
CA PRO A 295 -20.43 -24.06 -27.59
C PRO A 295 -18.93 -23.88 -27.91
N THR A 296 -18.57 -22.88 -28.72
CA THR A 296 -17.17 -22.51 -29.04
C THR A 296 -17.10 -21.06 -29.51
N LEU A 297 -16.23 -20.28 -28.88
CA LEU A 297 -15.89 -18.91 -29.28
C LEU A 297 -14.63 -18.91 -30.16
N THR A 298 -14.56 -17.97 -31.10
CA THR A 298 -13.29 -17.66 -31.79
C THR A 298 -12.42 -16.77 -30.90
N SER A 299 -11.12 -16.68 -31.19
CA SER A 299 -10.21 -15.80 -30.44
C SER A 299 -10.63 -14.32 -30.50
N GLU A 300 -11.20 -13.89 -31.63
CA GLU A 300 -11.76 -12.54 -31.79
C GLU A 300 -12.99 -12.31 -30.90
N GLU A 301 -13.86 -13.32 -30.78
CA GLU A 301 -15.04 -13.26 -29.91
C GLU A 301 -14.64 -13.26 -28.42
N GLU A 302 -13.61 -14.02 -28.04
CA GLU A 302 -13.05 -13.99 -26.68
C GLU A 302 -12.44 -12.62 -26.34
N GLU A 303 -11.67 -12.03 -27.24
CA GLU A 303 -11.08 -10.70 -27.08
C GLU A 303 -12.15 -9.60 -26.98
N PHE A 304 -13.19 -9.69 -27.81
CA PHE A 304 -14.35 -8.80 -27.74
C PHE A 304 -15.04 -8.88 -26.37
N LEU A 305 -15.37 -10.08 -25.89
CA LEU A 305 -16.06 -10.26 -24.60
C LEU A 305 -15.22 -9.77 -23.42
N SER A 306 -13.89 -9.95 -23.47
CA SER A 306 -12.97 -9.36 -22.50
C SER A 306 -12.99 -7.83 -22.53
N THR A 307 -12.90 -7.25 -23.72
CA THR A 307 -12.91 -5.80 -23.90
C THR A 307 -14.25 -5.18 -23.45
N LEU A 308 -15.36 -5.86 -23.72
CA LEU A 308 -16.69 -5.42 -23.25
C LEU A 308 -16.80 -5.50 -21.73
N ALA A 309 -16.34 -6.58 -21.09
CA ALA A 309 -16.33 -6.70 -19.63
C ALA A 309 -15.50 -5.58 -18.98
N ASP A 310 -14.31 -5.29 -19.52
CA ASP A 310 -13.44 -4.22 -19.05
C ASP A 310 -14.09 -2.84 -19.24
N SER A 311 -14.66 -2.59 -20.41
CA SER A 311 -15.35 -1.33 -20.72
C SER A 311 -16.54 -1.07 -19.79
N ILE A 312 -17.35 -2.10 -19.52
CA ILE A 312 -18.45 -2.00 -18.55
C ILE A 312 -17.90 -1.75 -17.14
N GLY A 313 -16.85 -2.48 -16.74
CA GLY A 313 -16.17 -2.27 -15.46
C GLY A 313 -15.73 -0.82 -15.26
N GLU A 314 -15.08 -0.23 -16.26
CA GLU A 314 -14.64 1.18 -16.25
C GLU A 314 -15.81 2.17 -16.21
N ASN A 315 -16.84 1.98 -17.04
CA ASN A 315 -18.01 2.87 -17.01
C ASN A 315 -18.75 2.80 -15.67
N LEU A 316 -18.80 1.63 -15.04
CA LEU A 316 -19.37 1.47 -13.71
C LEU A 316 -18.55 2.16 -12.61
N LYS A 317 -17.22 2.29 -12.77
CA LYS A 317 -16.42 3.10 -11.84
C LYS A 317 -16.89 4.55 -11.82
N ASN A 318 -17.16 5.11 -13.00
CA ASN A 318 -17.64 6.48 -13.14
C ASN A 318 -19.05 6.66 -12.54
N VAL A 319 -19.93 5.68 -12.79
CA VAL A 319 -21.31 5.70 -12.32
C VAL A 319 -21.43 5.66 -10.80
N PHE A 320 -20.71 4.73 -10.15
CA PHE A 320 -20.75 4.61 -8.70
C PHE A 320 -19.79 5.55 -7.99
N LYS A 321 -19.11 6.42 -8.74
CA LYS A 321 -17.98 7.23 -8.25
C LYS A 321 -17.05 6.37 -7.41
N LEU A 322 -16.70 5.16 -7.87
CA LEU A 322 -15.64 4.36 -7.27
C LEU A 322 -14.41 5.25 -7.28
N PRO A 323 -14.06 5.89 -6.16
CA PRO A 323 -12.92 6.75 -6.17
C PRO A 323 -11.76 5.78 -6.13
N LEU A 324 -11.07 5.63 -7.28
CA LEU A 324 -9.78 4.94 -7.31
C LEU A 324 -8.82 5.55 -6.29
N ILE A 325 -9.09 6.79 -5.85
CA ILE A 325 -8.57 7.41 -4.64
C ILE A 325 -9.71 8.25 -4.06
N SER A 326 -10.18 7.94 -2.85
CA SER A 326 -11.08 8.82 -2.10
C SER A 326 -10.32 10.10 -1.76
N ASP A 327 -10.55 11.16 -2.54
CA ASP A 327 -9.86 12.46 -2.43
C ASP A 327 -9.93 13.08 -1.02
N GLY A 328 -10.83 12.59 -0.15
CA GLY A 328 -10.94 13.02 1.25
C GLY A 328 -10.49 12.00 2.30
N SER A 329 -10.30 10.73 1.96
CA SER A 329 -10.04 9.69 2.98
C SER A 329 -8.92 8.72 2.63
N LYS A 330 -8.17 8.90 1.54
CA LYS A 330 -7.05 8.02 1.14
C LYS A 330 -7.42 6.53 1.00
N ALA A 331 -8.71 6.20 0.97
CA ALA A 331 -9.22 4.86 0.76
C ALA A 331 -9.41 4.61 -0.73
N TYR A 332 -9.14 3.40 -1.20
CA TYR A 332 -9.19 3.06 -2.61
C TYR A 332 -9.43 1.58 -2.85
N SER A 333 -9.96 1.24 -4.02
CA SER A 333 -10.07 -0.14 -4.48
C SER A 333 -8.84 -0.55 -5.29
N VAL A 334 -8.35 -1.77 -5.08
CA VAL A 334 -7.26 -2.37 -5.87
C VAL A 334 -7.84 -3.45 -6.78
N PRO A 335 -7.80 -3.25 -8.12
CA PRO A 335 -8.18 -4.29 -9.06
C PRO A 335 -7.08 -5.36 -9.14
N THR A 336 -7.48 -6.62 -9.06
CA THR A 336 -6.65 -7.81 -9.26
C THR A 336 -7.31 -8.67 -10.34
N GLY A 337 -7.06 -8.31 -11.60
CA GLY A 337 -7.88 -8.80 -12.72
C GLY A 337 -9.33 -8.34 -12.56
N ASN A 338 -10.28 -9.28 -12.60
CA ASN A 338 -11.73 -8.99 -12.49
C ASN A 338 -12.22 -8.93 -11.02
N HIS A 339 -11.32 -9.07 -10.06
CA HIS A 339 -11.63 -9.02 -8.64
C HIS A 339 -11.17 -7.69 -8.02
N TYR A 340 -11.93 -7.14 -7.08
CA TYR A 340 -11.59 -5.89 -6.39
C TYR A 340 -11.37 -6.14 -4.90
N ASN A 341 -10.22 -5.74 -4.39
CA ASN A 341 -9.99 -5.58 -2.95
C ASN A 341 -10.13 -4.12 -2.56
N LEU A 342 -10.26 -3.86 -1.26
CA LEU A 342 -10.35 -2.51 -0.72
C LEU A 342 -9.18 -2.22 0.22
N ILE A 343 -8.55 -1.07 0.07
CA ILE A 343 -7.58 -0.53 1.02
C ILE A 343 -8.19 0.72 1.65
N THR A 344 -8.27 0.75 2.99
CA THR A 344 -8.82 1.90 3.73
C THR A 344 -7.85 2.29 4.85
N PRO A 345 -7.76 3.57 5.26
CA PRO A 345 -7.16 3.89 6.55
C PRO A 345 -7.80 3.09 7.68
N VAL A 346 -7.03 2.79 8.74
CA VAL A 346 -7.52 2.01 9.88
C VAL A 346 -8.71 2.66 10.60
N ASP A 347 -8.83 3.98 10.52
CA ASP A 347 -9.88 4.79 11.12
C ASP A 347 -11.02 5.12 10.16
N PHE A 348 -11.03 4.58 8.93
CA PHE A 348 -11.95 4.97 7.85
C PHE A 348 -13.44 4.85 8.21
N PHE A 349 -13.82 3.84 8.98
CA PHE A 349 -15.21 3.61 9.42
C PHE A 349 -15.56 4.30 10.74
N THR A 350 -14.60 4.98 11.37
CA THR A 350 -14.85 5.73 12.59
C THR A 350 -15.71 6.93 12.24
N LYS A 351 -16.90 7.01 12.84
CA LYS A 351 -17.75 8.20 12.68
C LYS A 351 -17.01 9.40 13.28
N ILE A 352 -16.85 10.44 12.47
CA ILE A 352 -16.51 11.77 12.98
C ILE A 352 -17.84 12.33 13.50
N ASP A 353 -17.95 12.45 14.83
CA ASP A 353 -19.10 13.06 15.49
C ASP A 353 -19.29 14.54 15.15
#